data_AF-A0A7S0XAQ6-F1
#
_entry.id   AF-A0A7S0XAQ6-F1
#
_cell.length_a   1.000
_cell.length_b   1.000
_cell.length_c   1.000
_cell.angle_alpha   90.00
_cell.angle_beta   90.00
_cell.angle_gamma   90.00
#
_symmetry.space_group_name_H-M   'P 1'
#
loop_
_entity.id
_entity.type
_entity.pdbx_description
1 polymer ?
#
loop_
_entity_poly.entity_id
_entity_poly.type
_entity_poly.pdbx_seq_one_letter_code
_entity_poly.pdbx_strand_id
1 'polypeptide(L)'
;EERDITKRDLKAAVKYGKKEPATMGRGTDRWKYTFAGVVYITDSESKVEITSWPEDVCGFDVPLIRITDAMAAEHDTAVADLRNQGSWTSHTVIVVDQSGSMRRADVEGEATRAEAVWLTLA
;
A
#
# COMPACT_ATOMS: atom_id res chain seq x y z
N GLU A 1 1.53 1.77 -17.07
CA GLU A 1 0.23 1.52 -16.42
C GLU A 1 -0.06 2.65 -15.46
N GLU A 2 -0.85 3.63 -15.91
CA GLU A 2 -1.37 4.70 -15.07
C GLU A 2 -2.40 4.10 -14.11
N ARG A 3 -2.20 4.27 -12.80
CA ARG A 3 -3.21 3.91 -11.80
C ARG A 3 -4.38 4.87 -11.98
N ASP A 4 -5.52 4.33 -12.42
CA ASP A 4 -6.77 5.03 -12.71
C ASP A 4 -7.47 5.49 -11.41
N ILE A 5 -6.72 6.18 -10.54
CA ILE A 5 -7.24 6.88 -9.36
C ILE A 5 -7.98 8.08 -9.91
N THR A 6 -9.30 7.95 -10.00
CA THR A 6 -10.13 8.84 -10.81
C THR A 6 -10.03 10.30 -10.37
N LYS A 7 -10.18 11.25 -11.30
CA LYS A 7 -10.26 12.71 -11.02
C LYS A 7 -11.29 13.11 -9.94
N ARG A 8 -12.22 12.22 -9.58
CA ARG A 8 -13.16 12.41 -8.47
C ARG A 8 -12.47 12.34 -7.12
N ASP A 9 -11.48 11.45 -6.98
CA ASP A 9 -10.76 11.22 -5.73
C ASP A 9 -9.84 12.40 -5.40
N LEU A 10 -9.22 13.02 -6.42
CA LEU A 10 -8.45 14.26 -6.24
C LEU A 10 -9.32 15.42 -5.73
N LYS A 11 -10.52 15.63 -6.29
CA LYS A 11 -11.42 16.71 -5.83
C LYS A 11 -11.89 16.47 -4.40
N ALA A 12 -12.15 15.21 -4.04
CA ALA A 12 -12.49 14.85 -2.67
C ALA A 12 -11.29 15.05 -1.73
N ALA A 13 -10.08 14.69 -2.16
CA ALA A 13 -8.85 14.88 -1.41
C ALA A 13 -8.52 16.37 -1.18
N VAL A 14 -8.68 17.23 -2.19
CA VAL A 14 -8.48 18.67 -2.03
C VAL A 14 -9.51 19.31 -1.10
N LYS A 15 -10.75 18.80 -1.12
CA LYS A 15 -11.86 19.35 -0.32
C LYS A 15 -11.89 18.85 1.12
N TYR A 16 -11.57 17.59 1.34
CA TYR A 16 -11.76 16.89 2.62
C TYR A 16 -10.49 16.26 3.19
N GLY A 17 -9.41 16.20 2.42
CA GLY A 17 -8.14 15.62 2.83
C GLY A 17 -7.31 16.56 3.72
N LYS A 18 -6.38 15.97 4.47
CA LYS A 18 -5.41 16.71 5.29
C LYS A 18 -4.37 17.35 4.37
N LYS A 19 -4.27 18.69 4.41
CA LYS A 19 -3.35 19.49 3.59
C LYS A 19 -2.05 19.78 4.33
N GLU A 20 -0.93 19.43 3.72
CA GLU A 20 0.43 19.66 4.24
C GLU A 20 1.31 20.26 3.13
N PRO A 21 2.30 21.11 3.45
CA PRO A 21 3.27 21.56 2.46
C PRO A 21 4.13 20.37 2.00
N ALA A 22 4.27 20.18 0.70
CA ALA A 22 5.14 19.15 0.13
C ALA A 22 6.54 19.74 -0.13
N THR A 23 7.49 19.51 0.78
CA THR A 23 8.86 20.03 0.63
C THR A 23 9.63 19.18 -0.38
N MET A 24 9.72 19.64 -1.61
CA MET A 24 10.65 19.11 -2.61
C MET A 24 11.80 20.11 -2.78
N GLY A 25 13.04 19.66 -2.65
CA GLY A 25 14.26 20.49 -2.57
C GLY A 25 14.62 21.36 -3.79
N ARG A 26 13.66 21.66 -4.68
CA ARG A 26 13.84 22.51 -5.89
C ARG A 26 12.71 23.51 -6.10
N GLY A 27 12.40 24.30 -5.08
CA GLY A 27 11.78 25.63 -5.24
C GLY A 27 10.40 25.70 -5.92
N THR A 28 9.66 24.60 -5.99
CA THR A 28 8.27 24.62 -6.46
C THR A 28 7.36 24.32 -5.29
N ASP A 29 6.53 25.29 -4.92
CA ASP A 29 5.51 25.11 -3.90
C ASP A 29 4.52 24.04 -4.37
N ARG A 30 4.35 23.01 -3.56
CA ARG A 30 3.46 21.89 -3.82
C ARG A 30 2.67 21.56 -2.56
N TRP A 31 1.52 20.94 -2.76
CA TRP A 31 0.68 20.51 -1.65
C TRP A 31 0.59 19.01 -1.61
N LYS A 32 0.72 18.46 -0.41
CA LYS A 32 0.41 17.08 -0.08
C LYS A 32 -1.00 17.04 0.50
N TYR A 33 -1.85 16.19 -0.06
CA TYR A 33 -3.16 15.89 0.46
C TYR A 33 -3.22 14.42 0.87
N THR A 34 -3.65 14.13 2.08
CA THR A 34 -3.91 12.74 2.51
C THR A 34 -5.41 12.55 2.69
N PHE A 35 -5.98 11.61 1.93
CA PHE A 35 -7.42 11.35 1.92
C PHE A 35 -7.69 9.88 1.63
N ALA A 36 -8.51 9.24 2.48
CA ALA A 36 -8.91 7.84 2.35
C ALA A 36 -7.73 6.86 2.19
N GLY A 37 -6.64 7.07 2.94
CA GLY A 37 -5.46 6.21 2.88
C GLY A 37 -4.64 6.36 1.60
N VAL A 38 -4.82 7.46 0.85
CA VAL A 38 -4.03 7.80 -0.33
C VAL A 38 -3.44 9.20 -0.14
N VAL A 39 -2.14 9.30 -0.38
CA VAL A 39 -1.39 10.53 -0.45
C VAL A 39 -1.36 11.02 -1.90
N TYR A 40 -1.76 12.27 -2.11
CA TYR A 40 -1.74 12.98 -3.38
C TYR A 40 -0.76 14.15 -3.29
N ILE A 41 0.09 14.32 -4.30
CA ILE A 41 0.91 15.51 -4.49
C ILE A 41 0.31 16.31 -5.63
N THR A 42 -0.01 17.57 -5.37
CA THR A 42 -0.53 18.50 -6.36
C THR A 42 0.44 19.62 -6.67
N ASP A 43 0.15 20.33 -7.74
CA ASP A 43 0.72 21.65 -8.01
C ASP A 43 0.39 22.68 -6.90
N SER A 44 1.00 23.86 -7.00
CA SER A 44 0.80 24.98 -6.06
C SER A 44 -0.67 25.43 -5.98
N GLU A 45 -1.43 25.28 -7.06
CA GLU A 45 -2.84 25.66 -7.15
C GLU A 45 -3.80 24.55 -6.69
N SER A 46 -3.31 23.34 -6.39
CA SER A 46 -4.13 22.18 -6.01
C SER A 46 -5.15 21.76 -7.09
N LYS A 47 -4.81 21.99 -8.37
CA LYS A 47 -5.68 21.70 -9.53
C LYS A 47 -5.26 20.45 -10.27
N VAL A 48 -3.96 20.16 -10.28
CA VAL A 48 -3.37 19.07 -11.05
C VAL A 48 -2.65 18.14 -10.09
N GLU A 49 -3.00 16.85 -10.15
CA GLU A 49 -2.23 15.79 -9.51
C GLU A 49 -0.92 15.58 -10.27
N ILE A 50 0.18 15.61 -9.53
CA ILE A 50 1.51 15.28 -10.03
C ILE A 50 1.78 13.79 -9.83
N THR A 51 1.44 13.27 -8.66
CA THR A 51 1.61 11.85 -8.31
C THR A 51 0.75 11.50 -7.10
N SER A 52 0.41 10.22 -6.95
CA SER A 52 -0.26 9.68 -5.78
C SER A 52 0.27 8.30 -5.42
N TRP A 53 0.19 7.97 -4.14
CA TRP A 53 0.51 6.66 -3.59
C TRP A 53 -0.40 6.36 -2.40
N PRO A 54 -0.74 5.09 -2.13
CA PRO A 54 -1.39 4.74 -0.87
C PRO A 54 -0.49 5.21 0.27
N GLU A 55 -1.07 5.82 1.31
CA GLU A 55 -0.38 6.02 2.57
C GLU A 55 0.15 4.67 3.05
N ASP A 56 1.28 4.63 3.75
CA ASP A 56 1.79 3.38 4.31
C ASP A 56 0.80 2.96 5.42
N VAL A 57 -0.25 2.24 5.04
CA VAL A 57 -1.36 1.85 5.91
C VAL A 57 -1.01 0.62 6.74
N CYS A 58 0.26 0.20 6.78
CA CYS A 58 0.63 -0.88 7.66
C CYS A 58 0.61 -0.37 9.09
N GLY A 59 -0.55 -0.44 9.74
CA GLY A 59 -0.70 -0.23 11.18
C GLY A 59 0.17 -1.21 12.00
N PHE A 60 0.73 -2.22 11.34
CA PHE A 60 1.79 -3.03 11.91
C PHE A 60 3.13 -2.31 11.81
N ASP A 61 3.63 -1.85 12.94
CA ASP A 61 5.05 -1.53 13.13
C ASP A 61 5.86 -2.83 13.08
N VAL A 62 6.11 -3.32 11.86
CA VAL A 62 6.95 -4.50 11.65
C VAL A 62 8.40 -4.05 11.75
N PRO A 63 9.19 -4.53 12.73
CA PRO A 63 10.58 -4.12 12.85
C PRO A 63 11.33 -4.52 11.59
N LEU A 64 12.16 -3.60 11.08
CA LEU A 64 13.03 -3.92 9.95
C LEU A 64 14.07 -4.96 10.38
N ILE A 65 13.85 -6.21 10.01
CA ILE A 65 14.79 -7.31 10.27
C ILE A 65 15.75 -7.40 9.08
N ARG A 66 17.05 -7.52 9.37
CA ARG A 66 18.04 -7.82 8.33
C ARG A 66 17.78 -9.22 7.78
N ILE A 67 17.54 -9.31 6.47
CA ILE A 67 17.50 -10.59 5.76
C ILE A 67 18.88 -11.25 5.90
N THR A 68 18.89 -12.45 6.46
CA THR A 68 20.12 -13.24 6.60
C THR A 68 20.41 -14.00 5.32
N ASP A 69 21.68 -14.39 5.12
CA ASP A 69 22.06 -15.19 3.95
C ASP A 69 21.33 -16.54 3.90
N ALA A 70 21.00 -17.11 5.07
CA ALA A 70 20.20 -18.33 5.18
C ALA A 70 18.76 -18.11 4.67
N MET A 71 18.11 -17.02 5.10
CA MET A 71 16.76 -16.67 4.62
C MET A 71 16.73 -16.43 3.11
N ALA A 72 17.76 -15.78 2.57
CA ALA A 72 17.87 -15.58 1.12
C ALA A 72 18.04 -16.91 0.37
N ALA A 73 18.88 -17.82 0.87
CA ALA A 73 19.05 -19.15 0.26
C ALA A 73 17.78 -20.01 0.34
N GLU A 74 17.04 -19.97 1.46
CA GLU A 74 15.75 -20.64 1.60
C GLU A 74 14.71 -20.08 0.62
N HIS A 75 14.63 -18.76 0.49
CA HIS A 75 13.78 -18.10 -0.49
C HIS A 75 14.12 -18.53 -1.93
N ASP A 76 15.40 -18.54 -2.30
CA ASP A 76 15.82 -18.94 -3.64
C ASP A 76 15.48 -20.41 -3.94
N THR A 77 15.59 -21.27 -2.91
CA THR A 77 15.18 -22.68 -3.00
C THR A 77 13.68 -22.80 -3.22
N ALA A 78 12.86 -22.08 -2.44
CA ALA A 78 11.41 -22.07 -2.59
C ALA A 78 10.96 -21.54 -3.97
N VAL A 79 11.63 -20.51 -4.49
CA VAL A 79 11.37 -19.98 -5.84
C VAL A 79 11.73 -21.00 -6.92
N ALA A 80 12.83 -21.75 -6.74
CA ALA A 80 13.20 -22.82 -7.66
C ALA A 80 12.16 -23.97 -7.65
N ASP A 81 11.70 -24.38 -6.46
CA ASP A 81 10.69 -25.42 -6.29
C ASP A 81 9.34 -25.02 -6.88
N LEU A 82 8.95 -23.74 -6.76
CA LEU A 82 7.73 -23.20 -7.36
C LEU A 82 7.72 -23.39 -8.88
N ARG A 83 8.88 -23.32 -9.54
CA ARG A 83 9.00 -23.50 -11.00
C ARG A 83 8.89 -24.98 -11.42
N ASN A 84 9.09 -25.91 -10.50
CA ASN A 84 8.98 -27.33 -10.76
C ASN A 84 7.54 -27.81 -10.57
N GLN A 85 6.71 -27.76 -11.62
CA GLN A 85 5.31 -28.19 -11.55
C GLN A 85 5.12 -29.64 -11.06
N GLY A 86 6.13 -30.51 -11.21
CA GLY A 86 6.08 -31.89 -10.74
C GLY A 86 6.15 -32.03 -9.21
N SER A 87 6.56 -30.99 -8.48
CA SER A 87 6.57 -30.97 -7.01
C SER A 87 5.24 -30.51 -6.40
N TRP A 88 4.30 -30.04 -7.21
CA TRP A 88 3.03 -29.48 -6.74
C TRP A 88 2.07 -30.61 -6.32
N THR A 89 1.82 -30.75 -5.02
CA THR A 89 0.98 -31.81 -4.46
C THR A 89 -0.49 -31.41 -4.30
N SER A 90 -0.80 -30.12 -4.34
CA SER A 90 -2.15 -29.59 -4.11
C SER A 90 -2.37 -28.24 -4.78
N HIS A 91 -3.63 -27.92 -5.06
CA HIS A 91 -4.06 -26.61 -5.50
C HIS A 91 -4.97 -25.99 -4.44
N THR A 92 -4.53 -24.90 -3.83
CA THR A 92 -5.28 -24.20 -2.80
C THR A 92 -5.83 -22.90 -3.38
N VAL A 93 -7.15 -22.70 -3.27
CA VAL A 93 -7.80 -21.44 -3.64
C VAL A 93 -8.21 -20.74 -2.36
N ILE A 94 -7.74 -19.52 -2.18
CA ILE A 94 -8.09 -18.66 -1.05
C ILE A 94 -9.00 -17.56 -1.57
N VAL A 95 -10.19 -17.44 -0.98
CA VAL A 95 -11.12 -16.35 -1.27
C VAL A 95 -11.14 -15.42 -0.08
N VAL A 96 -10.71 -14.18 -0.30
CA VAL A 96 -10.68 -13.14 0.73
C VAL A 96 -11.88 -12.23 0.55
N ASP A 97 -12.72 -12.11 1.58
CA ASP A 97 -13.78 -11.11 1.61
C ASP A 97 -13.15 -9.70 1.60
N GLN A 98 -13.69 -8.80 0.79
CA GLN A 98 -13.30 -7.39 0.68
C GLN A 98 -14.49 -6.45 0.94
N SER A 99 -15.49 -6.94 1.69
CA SER A 99 -16.62 -6.15 2.14
C SER A 99 -16.17 -4.91 2.93
N GLY A 100 -17.03 -3.89 3.02
CA GLY A 100 -16.69 -2.66 3.76
C GLY A 100 -16.30 -2.90 5.23
N SER A 101 -16.74 -4.02 5.81
CA SER A 101 -16.39 -4.43 7.17
C SER A 101 -14.90 -4.75 7.34
N MET A 102 -14.21 -5.13 6.25
CA MET A 102 -12.79 -5.45 6.20
C MET A 102 -11.89 -4.21 6.21
N ARG A 103 -12.46 -3.03 5.95
CA ARG A 103 -11.77 -1.73 6.01
C ARG A 103 -11.82 -1.07 7.38
N ARG A 104 -12.40 -1.75 8.39
CA ARG A 104 -12.42 -1.24 9.76
C ARG A 104 -11.03 -1.40 10.37
N ALA A 105 -10.51 -0.31 10.93
CA ALA A 105 -9.26 -0.24 11.68
C ALA A 105 -9.48 -0.73 13.13
N ASP A 106 -9.88 -2.00 13.28
CA ASP A 106 -10.13 -2.64 14.57
C ASP A 106 -9.19 -3.83 14.84
N VAL A 107 -8.08 -3.90 14.11
CA VAL A 107 -6.94 -4.76 14.39
C VAL A 107 -5.88 -3.97 15.18
N GLU A 108 -5.03 -4.67 15.92
CA GLU A 108 -3.91 -4.08 16.66
C GLU A 108 -3.06 -3.17 15.75
N GLY A 109 -2.63 -2.02 16.28
CA GLY A 109 -1.87 -1.03 15.51
C GLY A 109 -2.72 -0.13 14.60
N GLU A 110 -4.04 -0.08 14.79
CA GLU A 110 -4.98 0.65 13.91
C GLU A 110 -5.02 0.10 12.47
N ALA A 111 -4.50 -1.11 12.25
CA ALA A 111 -4.56 -1.78 10.97
C ALA A 111 -5.99 -2.20 10.62
N THR A 112 -6.28 -2.23 9.33
CA THR A 112 -7.52 -2.82 8.80
C THR A 112 -7.44 -4.33 8.79
N ARG A 113 -8.59 -4.99 8.86
CA ARG A 113 -8.66 -6.47 8.72
C ARG A 113 -8.12 -6.94 7.38
N ALA A 114 -8.31 -6.14 6.32
CA ALA A 114 -7.74 -6.43 5.01
C ALA A 114 -6.20 -6.39 5.02
N GLU A 115 -5.59 -5.40 5.66
CA GLU A 115 -4.13 -5.33 5.84
C GLU A 115 -3.60 -6.54 6.60
N ALA A 116 -4.26 -6.93 7.70
CA ALA A 116 -3.87 -8.10 8.49
C ALA A 116 -3.86 -9.39 7.65
N VAL A 117 -4.87 -9.58 6.79
CA VAL A 117 -4.94 -10.73 5.89
C VAL A 117 -3.77 -10.71 4.90
N TRP A 118 -3.49 -9.56 4.27
CA TRP A 118 -2.39 -9.46 3.32
C TRP A 118 -1.03 -9.68 3.97
N LEU A 119 -0.82 -9.19 5.20
CA LEU A 119 0.41 -9.47 5.95
C LEU A 119 0.58 -10.97 6.26
N THR A 120 -0.52 -11.69 6.47
CA THR A 120 -0.49 -13.13 6.81
C THR A 120 -0.29 -14.01 5.57
N LEU A 121 -0.74 -13.54 4.40
CA LEU A 121 -0.63 -14.29 3.14
C LEU A 121 0.68 -14.03 2.39
N ALA A 122 1.36 -12.93 2.70
CA ALA A 122 2.64 -12.54 2.09
C ALA A 122 3.82 -13.31 2.70
#